data_AF-A0A6P0PJ23-F1
#
_entry.id   AF-A0A6P0PJ23-F1
#
_cell.length_a   1.000
_cell.length_b   1.000
_cell.length_c   1.000
_cell.angle_alpha   90.00
_cell.angle_beta   90.00
_cell.angle_gamma   90.00
#
_symmetry.space_group_name_H-M   'P 1'
#
loop_
_entity.id
_entity.type
_entity.pdbx_description
1 polymer ?
#
loop_
_entity_poly.entity_id
_entity_poly.type
_entity_poly.pdbx_seq_one_letter_code
_entity_poly.pdbx_strand_id
1 'polypeptide(L)'
;MNLTSFHVLLDRILRRRQIILMLIGFCVAVALSSCNTVIITEYEATALTTLTWRVEYSLNSTTDRDPDVEEFASKSVVNRNGEKPEGAVTGPDDKGLWWPVVPPKPTIDEVEQRQPLHHKPSKPELLRTVKYDITYKEGAQTVTLPTNYDVYRQVARAYPYRKPLRLTLGINDASVEKADTK
;
A
#
# COMPACT_ATOMS: atom_id res chain seq x y z
N MET A 1 -61.43 21.63 30.86
CA MET A 1 -60.55 21.43 29.67
C MET A 1 -59.61 20.29 29.98
N ASN A 2 -59.73 19.20 29.21
CA ASN A 2 -59.26 17.86 29.58
C ASN A 2 -57.75 17.67 29.42
N LEU A 3 -57.13 17.02 30.42
CA LEU A 3 -55.72 16.59 30.41
C LEU A 3 -55.36 15.71 29.19
N THR A 4 -56.34 15.11 28.52
CA THR A 4 -56.14 14.25 27.35
C THR A 4 -55.63 14.99 26.11
N SER A 5 -55.91 16.29 25.95
CA SER A 5 -55.39 17.06 24.80
C SER A 5 -53.91 17.45 24.92
N PHE A 6 -53.38 17.54 26.15
CA PHE A 6 -51.99 17.96 26.37
C PHE A 6 -51.00 16.83 26.04
N HIS A 7 -51.36 15.58 26.35
CA HIS A 7 -50.54 14.39 26.04
C HIS A 7 -50.40 14.16 24.52
N VAL A 8 -51.48 14.34 23.76
CA VAL A 8 -51.46 14.15 22.29
C VAL A 8 -50.59 15.19 21.58
N LEU A 9 -50.51 16.41 22.11
CA LEU A 9 -49.72 17.49 21.53
C LEU A 9 -48.22 17.32 21.84
N LEU A 10 -47.88 16.87 23.06
CA LEU A 10 -46.50 16.60 23.48
C LEU A 10 -45.88 15.43 22.69
N ASP A 11 -46.64 14.37 22.46
CA ASP A 11 -46.20 13.21 21.66
C ASP A 11 -45.91 13.58 20.21
N ARG A 12 -46.73 14.45 19.59
CA ARG A 12 -46.48 14.91 18.22
C ARG A 12 -45.21 15.74 18.08
N ILE A 13 -44.88 16.55 19.09
CA ILE A 13 -43.68 17.40 19.12
C ILE A 13 -42.43 16.55 19.33
N LEU A 14 -42.47 15.60 20.25
CA LEU A 14 -41.36 14.67 20.53
C LEU A 14 -41.06 13.75 19.33
N ARG A 15 -42.10 13.24 18.67
CA ARG A 15 -41.96 12.38 17.47
C ARG A 15 -41.38 13.12 16.27
N ARG A 16 -41.76 14.40 16.05
CA ARG A 16 -41.14 15.25 15.02
C ARG A 16 -39.66 15.52 15.30
N ARG A 17 -39.29 15.74 16.56
CA ARG A 17 -37.89 15.98 16.98
C ARG A 17 -37.01 14.73 16.82
N GLN A 18 -37.54 13.54 17.11
CA GLN A 18 -36.84 12.27 16.85
C GLN A 18 -36.65 11.98 15.36
N ILE A 19 -37.66 12.28 14.52
CA ILE A 19 -37.54 12.10 13.06
C ILE A 19 -36.47 13.04 12.48
N ILE A 20 -36.42 14.29 12.93
CA ILE A 20 -35.39 15.27 12.49
C ILE A 20 -33.98 14.83 12.92
N LEU A 21 -33.83 14.33 14.16
CA LEU A 21 -32.55 13.81 14.66
C LEU A 21 -32.09 12.54 13.91
N MET A 22 -33.00 11.64 13.54
CA MET A 22 -32.66 10.46 12.73
C MET A 22 -32.24 10.82 11.30
N LEU A 23 -32.87 11.83 10.68
CA LEU A 23 -32.50 12.32 9.35
C LEU A 23 -31.12 13.00 9.34
N ILE A 24 -30.76 13.73 10.41
CA ILE A 24 -29.42 14.33 10.55
C ILE A 24 -28.37 13.25 10.81
N GLY A 25 -28.68 12.21 11.59
CA GLY A 25 -27.78 11.07 11.82
C GLY A 25 -27.50 10.24 10.56
N PHE A 26 -28.49 10.10 9.68
CA PHE A 26 -28.35 9.35 8.41
C PHE A 26 -27.51 10.13 7.37
N CYS A 27 -27.58 11.47 7.34
CA CYS A 27 -26.79 12.28 6.40
C CYS A 27 -25.28 12.30 6.73
N VAL A 28 -24.88 12.09 7.99
CA VAL A 28 -23.44 12.08 8.37
C VAL A 28 -22.76 10.75 8.00
N ALA A 29 -23.52 9.66 7.80
CA ALA A 29 -22.95 8.36 7.47
C ALA A 29 -22.56 8.17 5.99
N VAL A 30 -22.99 9.05 5.08
CA VAL A 30 -22.80 8.87 3.62
C VAL A 30 -21.55 9.59 3.07
N ALA A 31 -20.84 10.37 3.89
CA ALA A 31 -19.73 11.20 3.40
C ALA A 31 -18.34 10.51 3.31
N LEU A 32 -18.21 9.21 3.63
CA LEU A 32 -16.89 8.58 3.85
C LEU A 32 -16.49 7.45 2.87
N SER A 33 -17.03 7.41 1.65
CA SER A 33 -16.62 6.36 0.68
C SER A 33 -16.73 6.74 -0.80
N SER A 34 -16.34 7.97 -1.18
CA SER A 34 -16.14 8.25 -2.62
C SER A 34 -14.77 7.73 -3.05
N CYS A 35 -14.75 6.62 -3.78
CA CYS A 35 -13.60 6.24 -4.61
C CYS A 35 -13.57 7.19 -5.81
N ASN A 36 -12.70 8.20 -5.81
CA ASN A 36 -12.57 9.09 -6.97
C ASN A 36 -11.95 8.33 -8.15
N THR A 37 -12.29 8.76 -9.36
CA THR A 37 -11.69 8.19 -10.58
C THR A 37 -11.10 9.27 -11.46
N VAL A 38 -9.94 8.98 -12.05
CA VAL A 38 -9.20 9.91 -12.90
C VAL A 38 -8.83 9.23 -14.21
N ILE A 39 -8.91 9.95 -15.32
CA ILE A 39 -8.48 9.45 -16.63
C ILE A 39 -7.13 10.08 -16.97
N ILE A 40 -6.14 9.23 -17.25
CA ILE A 40 -4.76 9.63 -17.47
C ILE A 40 -4.28 9.14 -18.83
N THR A 41 -3.47 9.96 -19.49
CA THR A 41 -2.86 9.66 -20.80
C THR A 41 -1.34 9.64 -20.76
N GLU A 42 -0.75 10.36 -19.81
CA GLU A 42 0.70 10.39 -19.55
C GLU A 42 0.95 9.85 -18.15
N TYR A 43 1.54 8.66 -18.10
CA TYR A 43 1.74 7.94 -16.86
C TYR A 43 2.92 6.97 -16.94
N GLU A 44 3.37 6.57 -15.77
CA GLU A 44 4.40 5.58 -15.55
C GLU A 44 4.09 4.82 -14.26
N ALA A 45 4.37 3.52 -14.22
CA ALA A 45 4.39 2.75 -12.99
C ALA A 45 5.78 2.20 -12.71
N THR A 46 6.17 2.26 -11.43
CA THR A 46 7.43 1.71 -10.94
C THR A 46 7.19 0.62 -9.92
N ALA A 47 7.99 -0.44 -9.99
CA ALA A 47 8.11 -1.44 -8.94
C ALA A 47 9.57 -1.49 -8.46
N LEU A 48 9.84 -0.97 -7.27
CA LEU A 48 11.15 -1.05 -6.63
C LEU A 48 11.28 -2.42 -5.98
N THR A 49 12.05 -3.32 -6.59
CA THR A 49 12.35 -4.63 -6.01
C THR A 49 13.61 -4.53 -5.17
N THR A 50 13.55 -5.04 -3.95
CA THR A 50 14.65 -4.96 -2.98
C THR A 50 14.95 -6.34 -2.41
N LEU A 51 16.24 -6.68 -2.38
CA LEU A 51 16.78 -7.85 -1.70
C LEU A 51 17.56 -7.36 -0.48
N THR A 52 17.17 -7.79 0.71
CA THR A 52 17.84 -7.42 1.97
C THR A 52 18.14 -8.67 2.78
N TRP A 53 19.38 -8.82 3.23
CA TRP A 53 19.70 -9.83 4.23
C TRP A 53 19.20 -9.36 5.60
N ARG A 54 18.48 -10.23 6.31
CA ARG A 54 18.07 -9.98 7.70
C ARG A 54 18.46 -11.14 8.61
N VAL A 55 18.71 -10.82 9.88
CA VAL A 55 18.91 -11.80 10.95
C VAL A 55 17.97 -11.46 12.09
N GLU A 56 17.36 -12.49 12.66
CA GLU A 56 16.50 -12.35 13.83
C GLU A 56 17.32 -12.74 15.08
N TYR A 57 17.20 -11.96 16.14
CA TYR A 57 17.85 -12.18 17.42
C TYR A 57 16.80 -12.49 18.47
N SER A 58 16.94 -13.63 19.14
CA SER A 58 15.99 -14.08 20.17
C SER A 58 16.70 -14.47 21.45
N LEU A 59 16.11 -14.15 22.61
CA LEU A 59 16.66 -14.49 23.92
C LEU A 59 16.64 -16.01 24.19
N ASN A 60 15.59 -16.70 23.74
CA ASN A 60 15.40 -18.15 23.75
C ASN A 60 14.18 -18.52 22.89
N SER A 61 14.12 -19.74 22.35
CA SER A 61 13.00 -20.24 21.51
C SER A 61 11.67 -20.45 22.25
N THR A 62 11.60 -20.10 23.54
CA THR A 62 10.44 -20.29 24.43
C THR A 62 9.85 -18.97 24.94
N THR A 63 10.40 -17.83 24.52
CA THR A 63 9.94 -16.51 24.97
C THR A 63 8.83 -16.00 24.05
N ASP A 64 7.71 -15.55 24.63
CA ASP A 64 6.53 -15.02 23.91
C ASP A 64 6.76 -13.58 23.36
N ARG A 65 8.02 -13.20 23.15
CA ARG A 65 8.43 -11.88 22.66
C ARG A 65 8.89 -12.02 21.22
N ASP A 66 8.43 -11.13 20.36
CA ASP A 66 8.91 -11.04 18.98
C ASP A 66 10.44 -10.86 18.93
N PRO A 67 11.14 -11.59 18.05
CA PRO A 67 12.59 -11.44 17.92
C PRO A 67 12.94 -10.07 17.36
N ASP A 68 14.09 -9.53 17.80
CA ASP A 68 14.62 -8.29 17.25
C ASP A 68 15.22 -8.58 15.86
N VAL A 69 14.89 -7.78 14.84
CA VAL A 69 15.31 -8.01 13.45
C VAL A 69 16.35 -6.98 13.06
N GLU A 70 17.50 -7.43 12.57
CA GLU A 70 18.54 -6.55 11.99
C GLU A 70 18.67 -6.77 10.49
N GLU A 71 18.82 -5.68 9.77
CA GLU A 71 19.08 -5.67 8.33
C GLU A 71 20.58 -5.45 8.04
N PHE A 72 21.07 -6.15 7.02
CA PHE A 72 22.46 -6.10 6.57
C PHE A 72 22.53 -5.51 5.16
N ALA A 73 23.32 -6.12 4.28
CA ALA A 73 23.46 -5.66 2.92
C ALA A 73 22.12 -5.74 2.17
N SER A 74 21.80 -4.65 1.47
CA SER A 74 20.60 -4.52 0.65
C SER A 74 20.96 -4.05 -0.76
N LYS A 75 20.23 -4.52 -1.77
CA LYS A 75 20.30 -4.03 -3.15
C LYS A 75 18.91 -3.92 -3.72
N SER A 76 18.70 -2.94 -4.58
CA SER A 76 17.41 -2.68 -5.22
C SER A 76 17.55 -2.34 -6.69
N VAL A 77 16.48 -2.57 -7.45
CA VAL A 77 16.36 -2.12 -8.85
C VAL A 77 14.94 -1.63 -9.13
N VAL A 78 14.81 -0.55 -9.90
CA VAL A 78 13.51 0.05 -10.25
C VAL A 78 13.02 -0.54 -11.56
N ASN A 79 11.91 -1.26 -11.52
CA ASN A 79 11.24 -1.76 -12.71
C ASN A 79 10.26 -0.72 -13.23
N ARG A 80 10.51 -0.15 -14.42
CA ARG A 80 9.69 0.92 -14.99
C ARG A 80 8.83 0.38 -16.12
N ASN A 81 7.50 0.50 -16.00
CA ASN A 81 6.52 0.07 -17.01
C ASN A 81 6.66 -1.38 -17.53
N GLY A 82 7.21 -2.29 -16.70
CA GLY A 82 7.49 -3.67 -17.10
C GLY A 82 8.69 -3.86 -18.02
N GLU A 83 9.44 -2.79 -18.32
CA GLU A 83 10.68 -2.86 -19.10
C GLU A 83 11.84 -3.40 -18.25
N LYS A 84 12.80 -4.06 -18.92
CA LYS A 84 14.00 -4.57 -18.25
C LYS A 84 14.86 -3.40 -17.77
N PRO A 85 15.09 -3.24 -16.46
CA PRO A 85 15.91 -2.16 -15.95
C PRO A 85 17.41 -2.47 -16.07
N GLU A 86 18.21 -1.42 -16.11
CA GLU A 86 19.66 -1.52 -16.01
C GLU A 86 20.06 -2.06 -14.62
N GLY A 87 21.05 -2.95 -14.58
CA GLY A 87 21.50 -3.57 -13.32
C GLY A 87 20.64 -4.72 -12.79
N ALA A 88 19.54 -5.06 -13.45
CA ALA A 88 18.83 -6.32 -13.18
C ALA A 88 19.67 -7.53 -13.62
N VAL A 89 19.89 -8.45 -12.68
CA VAL A 89 20.67 -9.68 -12.91
C VAL A 89 19.76 -10.91 -13.01
N THR A 90 18.58 -10.85 -12.37
CA THR A 90 17.62 -11.95 -12.36
C THR A 90 16.25 -11.47 -12.83
N GLY A 91 15.55 -12.26 -13.65
CA GLY A 91 14.18 -12.00 -14.05
C GLY A 91 13.92 -12.13 -15.56
N PRO A 92 12.68 -11.81 -16.01
CA PRO A 92 11.54 -11.46 -15.15
C PRO A 92 11.05 -12.70 -14.38
N ASP A 93 10.55 -12.52 -13.16
CA ASP A 93 9.90 -13.59 -12.39
C ASP A 93 8.46 -13.85 -12.87
N ASP A 94 7.72 -14.72 -12.17
CA ASP A 94 6.32 -15.06 -12.50
C ASP A 94 5.36 -13.85 -12.44
N LYS A 95 5.75 -12.77 -11.75
CA LYS A 95 5.03 -11.49 -11.70
C LYS A 95 5.52 -10.49 -12.75
N GLY A 96 6.48 -10.86 -13.58
CA GLY A 96 7.06 -9.98 -14.58
C GLY A 96 8.09 -9.00 -14.01
N LEU A 97 8.59 -9.22 -12.78
CA LEU A 97 9.51 -8.32 -12.10
C LEU A 97 10.96 -8.76 -12.26
N TRP A 98 11.83 -7.79 -12.51
CA TRP A 98 13.27 -7.92 -12.50
C TRP A 98 13.83 -7.62 -11.11
N TRP A 99 14.87 -8.36 -10.75
CA TRP A 99 15.48 -8.32 -9.43
C TRP A 99 16.96 -7.93 -9.51
N PRO A 100 17.46 -7.22 -8.49
CA PRO A 100 18.86 -6.85 -8.43
C PRO A 100 19.72 -8.09 -8.17
N VAL A 101 21.03 -7.95 -8.32
CA VAL A 101 21.98 -8.96 -7.85
C VAL A 101 21.81 -9.18 -6.34
N VAL A 102 21.91 -10.43 -5.90
CA VAL A 102 21.85 -10.78 -4.47
C VAL A 102 22.98 -10.04 -3.75
N PRO A 103 22.69 -9.26 -2.69
CA PRO A 103 23.74 -8.61 -1.89
C PRO A 103 24.64 -9.66 -1.22
N PRO A 104 25.88 -9.30 -0.86
CA PRO A 104 26.77 -10.21 -0.13
C PRO A 104 26.09 -10.68 1.15
N LYS A 105 26.15 -11.99 1.41
CA LYS A 105 25.61 -12.58 2.64
C LYS A 105 26.44 -12.08 3.82
N PRO A 106 25.82 -11.66 4.94
CA PRO A 106 26.56 -11.25 6.12
C PRO A 106 27.39 -12.40 6.66
N THR A 107 28.61 -12.07 7.08
CA THR A 107 29.55 -12.98 7.74
C THR A 107 29.13 -13.25 9.18
N ILE A 108 29.68 -14.31 9.78
CA ILE A 108 29.42 -14.63 11.20
C ILE A 108 29.90 -13.47 12.08
N ASP A 109 31.08 -12.93 11.81
CA ASP A 109 31.65 -11.81 12.58
C ASP A 109 30.76 -10.56 12.53
N GLU A 110 30.20 -10.21 11.36
CA GLU A 110 29.28 -9.07 11.23
C GLU A 110 27.98 -9.28 12.02
N VAL A 111 27.49 -10.53 12.08
CA VAL A 111 26.30 -10.89 12.85
C VAL A 111 26.59 -10.82 14.35
N GLU A 112 27.67 -11.43 14.82
CA GLU A 112 28.08 -11.43 16.23
C GLU A 112 28.40 -10.02 16.74
N GLN A 113 28.98 -9.16 15.90
CA GLN A 113 29.26 -7.76 16.25
C GLN A 113 27.99 -6.95 16.54
N ARG A 114 26.89 -7.26 15.86
CA ARG A 114 25.60 -6.56 16.01
C ARG A 114 24.64 -7.29 16.96
N GLN A 115 25.06 -8.41 17.53
CA GLN A 115 24.24 -9.25 18.39
C GLN A 115 23.97 -8.56 19.73
N PRO A 116 22.69 -8.36 20.12
CA PRO A 116 22.36 -7.86 21.44
C PRO A 116 22.75 -8.87 22.53
N LEU A 117 23.09 -8.36 23.72
CA LEU A 117 23.52 -9.20 24.85
C LEU A 117 22.48 -10.27 25.17
N HIS A 118 22.94 -11.50 25.41
CA HIS A 118 22.10 -12.69 25.71
C HIS A 118 21.15 -13.16 24.61
N HIS A 119 21.17 -12.54 23.42
CA HIS A 119 20.38 -13.02 22.29
C HIS A 119 21.16 -14.09 21.52
N LYS A 120 20.46 -14.89 20.72
CA LYS A 120 21.05 -15.83 19.76
C LYS A 120 20.60 -15.45 18.35
N PRO A 121 21.53 -15.36 17.38
CA PRO A 121 21.17 -15.08 16.00
C PRO A 121 20.50 -16.29 15.33
N SER A 122 19.52 -16.02 14.50
CA SER A 122 19.01 -16.98 13.52
C SER A 122 19.96 -17.11 12.33
N LYS A 123 19.64 -17.99 11.38
CA LYS A 123 20.38 -18.03 10.11
C LYS A 123 20.01 -16.78 9.31
N PRO A 124 20.96 -16.11 8.65
CA PRO A 124 20.64 -15.02 7.73
C PRO A 124 19.64 -15.47 6.67
N GLU A 125 18.56 -14.69 6.51
CA GLU A 125 17.50 -14.91 5.53
C GLU A 125 17.49 -13.76 4.52
N LEU A 126 17.19 -14.08 3.26
CA LEU A 126 17.07 -13.07 2.22
C LEU A 126 15.61 -12.63 2.08
N LEU A 127 15.30 -11.44 2.58
CA LEU A 127 13.99 -10.82 2.43
C LEU A 127 13.85 -10.21 1.03
N ARG A 128 12.70 -10.46 0.40
CA ARG A 128 12.30 -9.88 -0.89
C ARG A 128 11.14 -8.93 -0.67
N THR A 129 11.31 -7.67 -1.01
CA THR A 129 10.22 -6.67 -0.93
C THR A 129 10.01 -6.00 -2.28
N VAL A 130 8.78 -5.54 -2.51
CA VAL A 130 8.42 -4.75 -3.69
C VAL A 130 7.57 -3.58 -3.27
N LYS A 131 8.00 -2.37 -3.63
CA LYS A 131 7.20 -1.15 -3.48
C LYS A 131 6.68 -0.72 -4.84
N TYR A 132 5.38 -0.52 -4.96
CA TYR A 132 4.74 -0.07 -6.18
C TYR A 132 4.31 1.38 -6.05
N ASP A 133 4.64 2.18 -7.05
CA ASP A 133 4.21 3.57 -7.18
C ASP A 133 3.75 3.80 -8.63
N ILE A 134 2.81 4.73 -8.81
CA ILE A 134 2.38 5.23 -10.13
C ILE A 134 2.52 6.74 -10.16
N THR A 135 3.10 7.24 -11.24
CA THR A 135 3.26 8.67 -11.51
C THR A 135 2.45 9.03 -12.75
N TYR A 136 1.64 10.08 -12.67
CA TYR A 136 0.84 10.58 -13.80
C TYR A 136 0.74 12.10 -13.78
N LYS A 137 0.36 12.67 -14.92
CA LYS A 137 0.08 14.11 -15.02
C LYS A 137 -1.41 14.41 -14.79
N GLU A 138 -1.67 15.41 -13.96
CA GLU A 138 -2.99 16.01 -13.74
C GLU A 138 -2.88 17.51 -14.04
N GLY A 139 -3.31 17.91 -15.24
CA GLY A 139 -3.07 19.26 -15.74
C GLY A 139 -1.58 19.57 -15.84
N ALA A 140 -1.13 20.59 -15.10
CA ALA A 140 0.30 20.98 -15.03
C ALA A 140 1.07 20.25 -13.91
N GLN A 141 0.38 19.51 -13.03
CA GLN A 141 0.99 18.86 -11.88
C GLN A 141 1.40 17.42 -12.21
N THR A 142 2.54 17.00 -11.68
CA THR A 142 2.93 15.58 -11.65
C THR A 142 2.58 15.02 -10.28
N VAL A 143 1.81 13.94 -10.27
CA VAL A 143 1.31 13.28 -9.06
C VAL A 143 1.92 11.89 -9.00
N THR A 144 2.51 11.52 -7.85
CA THR A 144 3.01 10.18 -7.57
C THR A 144 2.27 9.61 -6.38
N LEU A 145 1.63 8.46 -6.56
CA LEU A 145 0.87 7.78 -5.52
C LEU A 145 1.35 6.35 -5.32
N PRO A 146 1.34 5.83 -4.08
CA PRO A 146 1.53 4.40 -3.82
C PRO A 146 0.40 3.60 -4.49
N THR A 147 0.74 2.38 -4.90
CA THR A 147 -0.22 1.48 -5.54
C THR A 147 0.10 0.02 -5.24
N ASN A 148 -0.48 -0.89 -6.00
CA ASN A 148 -0.35 -2.34 -5.86
C ASN A 148 0.12 -2.99 -7.16
N TYR A 149 0.37 -4.31 -7.08
CA TYR A 149 0.84 -5.11 -8.20
C TYR A 149 -0.11 -5.09 -9.41
N ASP A 150 -1.43 -5.12 -9.18
CA ASP A 150 -2.40 -5.21 -10.27
C ASP A 150 -2.41 -3.94 -11.12
N VAL A 151 -2.32 -2.77 -10.47
CA VAL A 151 -2.16 -1.48 -11.15
C VAL A 151 -0.85 -1.43 -11.93
N TYR A 152 0.26 -1.82 -11.31
CA TYR A 152 1.56 -1.88 -11.99
C TYR A 152 1.49 -2.79 -13.23
N ARG A 153 0.88 -3.97 -13.12
CA ARG A 153 0.74 -4.92 -14.21
C ARG A 153 -0.14 -4.38 -15.33
N GLN A 154 -1.20 -3.66 -14.98
CA GLN A 154 -2.07 -3.03 -15.97
C GLN A 154 -1.34 -1.94 -16.75
N VAL A 155 -0.55 -1.11 -16.07
CA VAL A 155 0.31 -0.11 -16.70
C VAL A 155 1.31 -0.77 -17.63
N ALA A 156 2.04 -1.80 -17.16
CA ALA A 156 3.01 -2.53 -17.98
C ALA A 156 2.39 -3.13 -19.27
N ARG A 157 1.11 -3.54 -19.23
CA ARG A 157 0.38 -4.03 -20.41
C ARG A 157 -0.08 -2.91 -21.35
N ALA A 158 -0.48 -1.76 -20.80
CA ALA A 158 -1.04 -0.65 -21.55
C ALA A 158 0.02 0.28 -22.16
N TYR A 159 1.17 0.42 -21.47
CA TYR A 159 2.23 1.38 -21.80
C TYR A 159 2.81 1.22 -23.21
N PRO A 160 3.12 0.01 -23.73
CA PRO A 160 3.64 -0.16 -25.10
C PRO A 160 2.71 0.38 -26.19
N TYR A 161 1.41 0.45 -25.91
CA TYR A 161 0.37 0.93 -26.82
C TYR A 161 -0.10 2.35 -26.50
N ARG A 162 0.47 3.00 -25.47
CA ARG A 162 0.09 4.34 -24.98
C ARG A 162 -1.42 4.49 -24.75
N LYS A 163 -2.08 3.43 -24.26
CA LYS A 163 -3.53 3.45 -24.02
C LYS A 163 -3.86 4.33 -22.81
N PRO A 164 -4.88 5.19 -22.86
CA PRO A 164 -5.34 5.89 -21.68
C PRO A 164 -5.80 4.91 -20.60
N LEU A 165 -5.55 5.24 -19.33
CA LEU A 165 -6.02 4.46 -18.19
C LEU A 165 -7.07 5.25 -17.41
N ARG A 166 -8.05 4.53 -16.87
CA ARG A 166 -8.90 5.01 -15.78
C ARG A 166 -8.35 4.47 -14.47
N LEU A 167 -7.97 5.36 -13.57
CA LEU A 167 -7.56 5.04 -12.22
C LEU A 167 -8.74 5.15 -11.26
N THR A 168 -8.80 4.24 -10.30
CA THR A 168 -9.64 4.35 -9.11
C THR A 168 -8.75 4.64 -7.92
N LEU A 169 -8.94 5.80 -7.31
CA LEU A 169 -8.16 6.28 -6.17
C LEU A 169 -8.68 5.69 -4.87
N GLY A 170 -7.77 5.48 -3.92
CA GLY A 170 -8.08 4.99 -2.58
C GLY A 170 -8.63 6.08 -1.66
N ILE A 171 -8.67 5.77 -0.37
CA ILE A 171 -9.18 6.69 0.66
C ILE A 171 -8.39 8.00 0.63
N ASN A 172 -9.10 9.13 0.62
CA ASN A 172 -8.54 10.48 0.56
C ASN A 172 -7.62 10.71 -0.65
N ASP A 173 -7.81 9.96 -1.74
CA ASP A 173 -6.99 10.04 -2.96
C ASP A 173 -5.49 9.79 -2.72
N ALA A 174 -5.16 9.07 -1.63
CA ALA A 174 -3.78 8.86 -1.17
C ALA A 174 -3.07 7.66 -1.81
N SER A 175 -3.78 6.86 -2.60
CA SER A 175 -3.28 5.67 -3.29
C SER A 175 -4.06 5.41 -4.57
N VAL A 176 -3.56 4.54 -5.43
CA VAL A 176 -4.30 4.00 -6.57
C VAL A 176 -4.60 2.54 -6.33
N GLU A 177 -5.88 2.20 -6.26
CA GLU A 177 -6.34 0.85 -5.92
C GLU A 177 -6.60 0.00 -7.18
N LYS A 178 -7.01 0.64 -8.27
CA LYS A 178 -7.34 -0.03 -9.53
C LYS A 178 -6.95 0.80 -10.74
N ALA A 179 -6.58 0.11 -11.82
CA ALA A 179 -6.44 0.69 -13.14
C ALA A 179 -7.15 -0.17 -14.18
N ASP A 180 -7.87 0.47 -15.09
CA ASP A 180 -8.52 -0.18 -16.23
C ASP A 180 -8.13 0.55 -17.53
N THR A 181 -7.93 -0.18 -18.62
CA THR A 181 -7.81 0.45 -19.95
C THR A 181 -9.15 1.02 -20.38
N LYS A 182 -9.13 2.23 -20.92
CA LYS A 182 -10.29 2.84 -21.56
C LYS A 182 -10.46 2.36 -23.00
#